data_AF-A0A853HFI9-F1
#
_entry.id   AF-A0A853HFI9-F1
#
_cell.length_a   1.000
_cell.length_b   1.000
_cell.length_c   1.000
_cell.angle_alpha   90.00
_cell.angle_beta   90.00
_cell.angle_gamma   90.00
#
_symmetry.space_group_name_H-M   'P 1'
#
loop_
_entity.id
_entity.type
_entity.pdbx_description
1 polymer ?
#
loop_
_entity_poly.entity_id
_entity_poly.type
_entity_poly.pdbx_seq_one_letter_code
_entity_poly.pdbx_strand_id
1 'polypeptide(L)'
;MASKTDFTKIPSISGNNGYSLRCPEVKIQGQDAYCSYTVCQHTILAYKENRLPVTSFTSCATAIAAGKCQALKMMVEEIRKGESIYYIDMPALIREIEERNLNATSLSRKREATTISNLVQRVKKKPETTSPDSLAPVTDVYAALVEAAVKEST
;
A
#
# COMPACT_ATOMS: atom_id res chain seq x y z
N MET A 1 41.11 -17.32 -7.19
CA MET A 1 40.76 -16.86 -5.82
C MET A 1 39.37 -16.25 -5.89
N ALA A 2 38.37 -16.80 -5.20
CA ALA A 2 37.07 -16.16 -5.13
C ALA A 2 37.21 -14.88 -4.31
N SER A 3 37.01 -13.70 -4.92
CA SER A 3 36.99 -12.46 -4.16
C SER A 3 35.87 -12.57 -3.13
N LYS A 4 36.21 -12.33 -1.86
CA LYS A 4 35.22 -12.26 -0.78
C LYS A 4 34.27 -11.12 -1.13
N THR A 5 32.99 -11.41 -1.30
CA THR A 5 31.99 -10.38 -1.65
C THR A 5 32.03 -9.25 -0.63
N ASP A 6 32.23 -8.02 -1.10
CA ASP A 6 32.26 -6.82 -0.26
C ASP A 6 30.83 -6.32 -0.02
N PHE A 7 30.30 -6.59 1.17
CA PHE A 7 28.95 -6.21 1.57
C PHE A 7 28.82 -4.74 2.00
N THR A 8 29.90 -3.94 1.96
CA THR A 8 29.84 -2.50 2.26
C THR A 8 29.26 -1.67 1.11
N LYS A 9 29.14 -2.27 -0.10
CA LYS A 9 28.73 -1.58 -1.34
C LYS A 9 27.41 -2.10 -1.90
N ILE A 10 26.46 -2.48 -1.05
CA ILE A 10 25.16 -2.99 -1.51
C ILE A 10 24.38 -1.85 -2.17
N PRO A 11 24.05 -1.93 -3.48
CA PRO A 11 23.39 -0.81 -4.18
C PRO A 11 21.98 -0.51 -3.66
N SER A 12 21.20 -1.53 -3.30
CA SER A 12 19.79 -1.39 -2.93
C SER A 12 19.54 -1.15 -1.44
N ILE A 13 20.58 -0.94 -0.62
CA ILE A 13 20.43 -0.74 0.82
C ILE A 13 19.96 0.69 1.11
N SER A 14 18.66 0.86 1.29
CA SER A 14 18.05 2.17 1.54
C SER A 14 16.73 2.02 2.28
N GLY A 15 16.43 2.97 3.16
CA GLY A 15 15.13 3.06 3.83
C GLY A 15 13.96 3.29 2.87
N ASN A 16 14.23 3.74 1.64
CA ASN A 16 13.20 3.99 0.63
C ASN A 16 12.86 2.75 -0.22
N ASN A 17 13.63 1.66 -0.06
CA ASN A 17 13.42 0.45 -0.84
C ASN A 17 12.20 -0.34 -0.31
N GLY A 18 11.17 -0.44 -1.15
CA GLY A 18 9.94 -1.21 -0.88
C GLY A 18 9.97 -2.65 -1.36
N TYR A 19 11.06 -3.11 -1.97
CA TYR A 19 11.11 -4.47 -2.51
C TYR A 19 10.92 -5.50 -1.38
N SER A 20 10.02 -6.45 -1.62
CA SER A 20 9.71 -7.54 -0.69
C SER A 20 9.82 -8.87 -1.39
N LEU A 21 10.32 -9.88 -0.68
CA LEU A 21 10.47 -11.24 -1.17
C LEU A 21 9.68 -12.22 -0.29
N ARG A 22 9.22 -13.31 -0.90
CA ARG A 22 8.67 -14.44 -0.16
C ARG A 22 9.82 -15.29 0.38
N CYS A 23 9.80 -15.56 1.69
CA CYS A 23 10.85 -16.31 2.38
C CYS A 23 10.28 -17.62 2.93
N PRO A 24 10.68 -18.78 2.38
CA PRO A 24 10.19 -20.09 2.87
C PRO A 24 10.79 -20.48 4.22
N GLU A 25 11.92 -19.88 4.59
CA GLU A 25 12.65 -20.18 5.83
C GLU A 25 12.06 -19.49 7.07
N VAL A 26 11.21 -18.49 6.87
CA VAL A 26 10.52 -17.77 7.95
C VAL A 26 9.02 -18.04 7.82
N LYS A 27 8.44 -18.64 8.86
CA LYS A 27 7.01 -18.95 8.90
C LYS A 27 6.28 -17.99 9.83
N ILE A 28 5.25 -17.34 9.32
CA ILE A 28 4.31 -16.54 10.12
C ILE A 28 2.95 -17.22 9.99
N GLN A 29 2.39 -17.68 11.11
CA GLN A 29 1.13 -18.42 11.15
C GLN A 29 1.13 -19.65 10.20
N GLY A 30 2.27 -20.33 10.09
CA GLY A 30 2.44 -21.51 9.22
C GLY A 30 2.65 -21.19 7.73
N GLN A 31 2.52 -19.94 7.31
CA GLN A 31 2.74 -19.50 5.93
C GLN A 31 4.13 -18.92 5.74
N ASP A 32 4.66 -19.02 4.51
CA ASP A 32 5.88 -18.33 4.12
C ASP A 32 5.73 -16.82 4.33
N ALA A 33 6.67 -16.23 5.05
CA ALA A 33 6.65 -14.80 5.31
C ALA A 33 6.96 -13.99 4.04
N TYR A 34 6.29 -12.85 3.90
CA TYR A 34 6.78 -11.77 3.05
C TYR A 34 7.74 -10.91 3.85
N CYS A 35 9.00 -10.85 3.42
CA CYS A 35 10.05 -10.11 4.09
C CYS A 35 10.45 -8.91 3.23
N SER A 36 10.53 -7.73 3.85
CA SER A 36 11.18 -6.57 3.23
C SER A 36 12.65 -6.89 2.98
N TYR A 37 13.11 -6.66 1.75
CA TYR A 37 14.48 -6.94 1.37
C TYR A 37 15.48 -6.06 2.11
N THR A 38 15.14 -4.80 2.37
CA THR A 38 15.93 -3.91 3.24
C THR A 38 16.12 -4.50 4.63
N VAL A 39 15.06 -5.03 5.24
CA VAL A 39 15.17 -5.69 6.55
C VAL A 39 16.09 -6.91 6.46
N CYS A 40 15.91 -7.76 5.43
CA CYS A 40 16.78 -8.91 5.22
C CYS A 40 18.26 -8.51 5.05
N GLN A 41 18.56 -7.46 4.29
CA GLN A 41 19.93 -6.95 4.11
C GLN A 41 20.56 -6.57 5.45
N HIS A 42 19.86 -5.80 6.28
CA HIS A 42 20.34 -5.43 7.61
C HIS A 42 20.51 -6.63 8.54
N THR A 43 19.59 -7.60 8.51
CA THR A 43 19.71 -8.85 9.27
C THR A 43 20.96 -9.64 8.85
N ILE A 44 21.24 -9.72 7.55
CA ILE A 44 22.41 -10.43 7.02
C ILE A 44 23.72 -9.74 7.43
N LEU A 45 23.77 -8.41 7.36
CA LEU A 45 24.91 -7.63 7.84
C LEU A 45 25.13 -7.84 9.34
N ALA A 46 24.07 -7.73 10.15
CA ALA A 46 24.14 -7.99 11.59
C ALA A 46 24.62 -9.42 11.90
N TYR A 47 24.17 -10.43 11.14
CA TYR A 47 24.66 -11.80 11.29
C TYR A 47 26.16 -11.90 10.99
N LYS A 48 26.62 -11.34 9.87
CA LYS A 48 28.04 -11.37 9.46
C LYS A 48 28.96 -10.65 10.44
N GLU A 49 28.44 -9.62 11.12
CA GLU A 49 29.16 -8.86 12.15
C GLU A 49 29.02 -9.46 13.56
N ASN A 50 28.37 -10.62 13.70
CA ASN A 50 28.08 -11.26 14.99
C ASN A 50 27.28 -10.36 15.96
N ARG A 51 26.45 -9.45 15.42
CA ARG A 51 25.57 -8.55 16.17
C ARG A 51 24.11 -8.98 16.16
N LEU A 52 23.76 -10.05 15.45
CA LEU A 52 22.39 -10.55 15.43
C LEU A 52 22.05 -11.19 16.80
N PRO A 53 20.96 -10.78 17.47
CA PRO A 53 20.60 -11.31 18.78
C PRO A 53 20.34 -12.81 18.74
N VAL A 54 20.97 -13.59 19.63
CA VAL A 54 20.88 -15.06 19.63
C VAL A 54 19.44 -15.57 19.89
N THR A 55 18.65 -14.79 20.61
CA THR A 55 17.26 -15.13 20.97
C THR A 55 16.25 -14.78 19.88
N SER A 56 16.63 -14.00 18.87
CA SER A 56 15.75 -13.50 17.81
C SER A 56 16.30 -13.93 16.44
N PHE A 57 15.44 -14.04 15.42
CA PHE A 57 15.89 -14.36 14.05
C PHE A 57 16.67 -15.68 13.91
N THR A 58 16.41 -16.68 14.75
CA THR A 58 17.10 -17.99 14.73
C THR A 58 16.93 -18.71 13.38
N SER A 59 15.76 -18.62 12.77
CA SER A 59 15.48 -19.12 11.42
C SER A 59 16.35 -18.44 10.37
N CYS A 60 16.48 -17.11 10.43
CA CYS A 60 17.35 -16.34 9.53
C CYS A 60 18.82 -16.72 9.72
N ALA A 61 19.31 -16.79 10.96
CA ALA A 61 20.68 -17.18 11.27
C ALA A 61 21.00 -18.58 10.72
N THR A 62 20.09 -19.53 10.90
CA THR A 62 20.20 -20.91 10.40
C THR A 62 20.21 -20.93 8.87
N ALA A 63 19.29 -20.22 8.22
CA ALA A 63 19.21 -20.14 6.77
C ALA A 63 20.43 -19.45 6.13
N ILE A 64 20.99 -18.44 6.78
CA ILE A 64 22.22 -17.77 6.33
C ILE A 64 23.41 -18.72 6.45
N ALA A 65 23.57 -19.37 7.61
CA ALA A 65 24.64 -20.33 7.85
C ALA A 65 24.60 -21.51 6.85
N ALA A 66 23.39 -22.00 6.55
CA ALA A 66 23.17 -23.10 5.62
C ALA A 66 23.20 -22.68 4.13
N GLY A 67 23.39 -21.39 3.81
CA GLY A 67 23.38 -20.87 2.44
C GLY A 67 22.01 -20.93 1.74
N LYS A 68 20.92 -21.07 2.50
CA LYS A 68 19.53 -21.14 1.99
C LYS A 68 18.87 -19.77 1.87
N CYS A 69 19.39 -18.75 2.55
CA CYS A 69 18.83 -17.41 2.53
C CYS A 69 18.77 -16.82 1.11
N GLN A 70 17.55 -16.60 0.60
CA GLN A 70 17.33 -16.03 -0.73
C GLN A 70 17.84 -14.58 -0.84
N ALA A 71 17.58 -13.76 0.18
CA ALA A 71 18.06 -12.37 0.21
C ALA A 71 19.59 -12.28 0.17
N LEU A 72 20.32 -13.23 0.77
CA LEU A 72 21.78 -13.26 0.66
C LEU A 72 22.24 -13.51 -0.78
N LYS A 73 21.57 -14.40 -1.51
CA LYS A 73 21.86 -14.65 -2.93
C LYS A 73 21.61 -13.40 -3.77
N MET A 74 20.49 -12.73 -3.51
CA MET A 74 20.13 -11.46 -4.15
C MET A 74 21.18 -10.37 -3.89
N MET A 75 21.64 -10.20 -2.65
CA MET A 75 22.70 -9.23 -2.33
C MET A 75 23.99 -9.50 -3.09
N VAL A 76 24.38 -10.77 -3.19
CA VAL A 76 25.57 -11.17 -3.94
C VAL A 76 25.40 -10.88 -5.43
N GLU A 77 24.21 -11.04 -5.98
CA GLU A 77 23.90 -10.69 -7.37
C GLU A 77 24.04 -9.18 -7.61
N GLU A 78 23.45 -8.35 -6.75
CA GLU A 78 23.52 -6.89 -6.86
C GLU A 78 24.96 -6.39 -6.74
N ILE A 79 25.75 -6.91 -5.80
CA ILE A 79 27.16 -6.52 -5.63
C ILE A 79 27.99 -6.93 -6.85
N ARG A 80 27.70 -8.10 -7.45
CA ARG A 80 28.42 -8.55 -8.65
C ARG A 80 28.10 -7.70 -9.88
N LYS A 81 26.85 -7.26 -10.02
CA LYS A 81 26.44 -6.41 -11.16
C LYS A 81 26.72 -4.92 -10.91
N GLY A 82 26.84 -4.50 -9.66
CA GLY A 82 26.99 -3.09 -9.30
C GLY A 82 25.70 -2.29 -9.45
N GLU A 83 24.55 -2.96 -9.51
CA GLU A 83 23.24 -2.36 -9.82
C GLU A 83 22.21 -2.69 -8.73
N SER A 84 21.25 -1.78 -8.53
CA SER A 84 20.13 -1.96 -7.60
C SER A 84 18.98 -2.72 -8.26
N ILE A 85 19.16 -4.03 -8.45
CA ILE A 85 18.22 -4.91 -9.16
C ILE A 85 16.91 -5.09 -8.38
N TYR A 86 17.00 -5.14 -7.05
CA TYR A 86 15.88 -5.41 -6.16
C TYR A 86 15.52 -4.15 -5.38
N TYR A 87 15.11 -3.12 -6.10
CA TYR A 87 14.76 -1.81 -5.55
C TYR A 87 13.41 -1.34 -6.06
N ILE A 88 12.54 -0.93 -5.14
CA ILE A 88 11.29 -0.22 -5.45
C ILE A 88 11.33 1.12 -4.72
N ASP A 89 11.27 2.23 -5.46
CA ASP A 89 11.19 3.58 -4.88
C ASP A 89 9.79 3.81 -4.32
N MET A 90 9.61 3.54 -3.02
CA MET A 90 8.31 3.73 -2.36
C MET A 90 7.83 5.19 -2.37
N PRO A 91 8.68 6.20 -2.07
CA PRO A 91 8.29 7.60 -2.21
C PRO A 91 7.79 7.96 -3.61
N ALA A 92 8.47 7.53 -4.66
CA ALA A 92 8.04 7.81 -6.03
C ALA A 92 6.71 7.11 -6.35
N LEU A 93 6.54 5.86 -5.91
CA LEU A 93 5.31 5.11 -6.10
C LEU A 93 4.11 5.75 -5.37
N ILE A 94 4.33 6.23 -4.13
CA ILE A 94 3.31 6.95 -3.35
C ILE A 94 2.89 8.21 -4.10
N ARG A 95 3.84 9.03 -4.54
CA ARG A 95 3.56 10.26 -5.30
C ARG A 95 2.76 9.98 -6.57
N GLU A 96 3.12 8.93 -7.32
CA GLU A 96 2.40 8.55 -8.54
C GLU A 96 0.95 8.14 -8.25
N ILE A 97 0.72 7.39 -7.17
CA ILE A 97 -0.62 6.98 -6.73
C ILE A 97 -1.43 8.20 -6.30
N GLU A 98 -0.84 9.12 -5.53
CA GLU A 98 -1.48 10.36 -5.11
C GLU A 98 -1.90 11.23 -6.29
N GLU A 99 -1.01 11.42 -7.28
CA GLU A 99 -1.31 12.15 -8.51
C GLU A 99 -2.44 11.49 -9.31
N ARG A 100 -2.42 10.16 -9.45
CA ARG A 100 -3.50 9.41 -10.11
C ARG A 100 -4.85 9.60 -9.40
N ASN A 101 -4.85 9.57 -8.07
CA ASN A 101 -6.07 9.75 -7.28
C ASN A 101 -6.63 11.17 -7.41
N LEU A 102 -5.79 12.20 -7.34
CA LEU A 102 -6.19 13.60 -7.55
C LEU A 102 -6.81 13.81 -8.94
N ASN A 103 -6.18 13.24 -9.97
CA ASN A 103 -6.68 13.31 -11.34
C ASN A 103 -8.04 12.61 -11.47
N ALA A 104 -8.20 11.41 -10.90
CA ALA A 104 -9.48 10.69 -10.90
C ALA A 104 -10.61 11.47 -10.21
N THR A 105 -10.35 12.07 -9.04
CA THR A 105 -11.34 12.91 -8.34
C THR A 105 -11.68 14.18 -9.12
N SER A 106 -10.70 14.82 -9.76
CA SER A 106 -10.93 16.04 -10.55
C SER A 106 -11.80 15.79 -11.80
N LEU A 107 -11.65 14.63 -12.44
CA LEU A 107 -12.45 14.22 -13.58
C LEU A 107 -13.91 13.93 -13.19
N SER A 108 -14.13 13.32 -12.01
CA SER A 108 -15.48 13.10 -11.48
C SER A 108 -16.22 14.43 -11.23
N ARG A 109 -15.56 15.40 -10.60
CA ARG A 109 -16.14 16.73 -10.34
C ARG A 109 -16.47 17.52 -11.61
N LYS A 110 -15.64 17.42 -12.67
CA LYS A 110 -15.95 18.07 -13.96
C LYS A 110 -17.20 17.50 -14.62
N ARG A 111 -17.44 16.18 -14.51
CA ARG A 111 -18.67 15.57 -15.02
C ARG A 111 -19.92 16.05 -14.27
N GLU A 112 -19.83 16.21 -12.95
CA GLU A 112 -20.95 16.69 -12.13
C GLU A 112 -21.19 18.21 -12.25
N ALA A 113 -20.14 19.00 -12.52
CA ALA A 113 -20.26 20.45 -12.69
C ALA A 113 -20.93 20.88 -14.02
N THR A 114 -21.11 19.97 -14.99
CA THR A 114 -21.61 20.32 -16.34
C THR A 114 -23.15 20.30 -16.45
N THR A 115 -23.90 19.99 -15.37
CA THR A 115 -25.35 19.71 -15.48
C THR A 115 -26.30 20.58 -14.66
N ILE A 116 -25.84 21.56 -13.89
CA ILE A 116 -26.77 22.37 -13.05
C ILE A 116 -27.18 23.70 -13.72
N SER A 117 -26.31 24.34 -14.50
CA SER A 117 -26.61 25.66 -15.08
C SER A 117 -27.59 25.64 -16.27
N ASN A 118 -27.81 24.50 -16.91
CA ASN A 118 -28.75 24.39 -18.04
C ASN A 118 -30.19 24.03 -17.64
N LEU A 119 -30.45 23.68 -16.37
CA LEU A 119 -31.79 23.32 -15.91
C LEU A 119 -32.62 24.52 -15.42
N VAL A 120 -31.97 25.60 -14.98
CA VAL A 120 -32.64 26.76 -14.35
C VAL A 120 -33.24 27.74 -15.37
N GLN A 121 -32.80 27.72 -16.64
CA GLN A 121 -33.32 28.64 -17.66
C GLN A 121 -34.68 28.24 -18.26
N ARG A 122 -35.24 27.06 -17.97
CA ARG A 122 -36.56 26.64 -18.50
C ARG A 122 -37.76 27.00 -17.63
N VAL A 123 -37.57 27.55 -16.43
CA VAL A 123 -38.69 27.89 -15.52
C VAL A 123 -38.96 29.40 -15.51
N LYS A 124 -39.27 29.96 -16.69
CA LYS A 124 -39.97 31.26 -16.79
C LYS A 124 -41.06 31.21 -17.85
N LYS A 125 -42.14 30.48 -17.55
CA LYS A 125 -43.48 30.82 -18.07
C LYS A 125 -44.54 30.38 -17.04
N LYS A 126 -45.33 31.35 -16.59
CA LYS A 126 -46.40 31.29 -15.58
C LYS A 126 -47.75 31.02 -16.31
N PRO A 127 -48.89 30.89 -15.60
CA PRO A 127 -49.46 29.66 -15.02
C PRO A 127 -50.82 29.30 -15.65
N GLU A 128 -51.29 28.05 -15.56
CA GLU A 128 -52.73 27.76 -15.59
C GLU A 128 -53.04 26.39 -14.96
N THR A 129 -53.75 26.48 -13.83
CA THR A 129 -54.83 25.63 -13.31
C THR A 129 -54.82 24.12 -13.59
N THR A 130 -54.65 23.29 -12.55
CA THR A 130 -55.65 22.34 -11.95
C THR A 130 -54.90 21.43 -10.94
N SER A 131 -55.46 21.25 -9.74
CA SER A 131 -54.94 20.42 -8.64
C SER A 131 -55.46 18.96 -8.73
N PRO A 132 -55.20 18.07 -7.74
CA PRO A 132 -54.02 17.84 -6.90
C PRO A 132 -53.52 16.40 -7.08
N ASP A 133 -52.22 16.14 -7.00
CA ASP A 133 -51.78 14.79 -6.58
C ASP A 133 -50.52 14.90 -5.73
N SER A 134 -50.64 14.37 -4.52
CA SER A 134 -49.73 14.60 -3.40
C SER A 134 -48.35 14.02 -3.68
N LEU A 135 -47.34 14.87 -3.75
CA LEU A 135 -45.96 14.45 -3.58
C LEU A 135 -45.79 14.03 -2.11
N ALA A 136 -45.70 12.72 -1.86
CA ALA A 136 -45.25 12.23 -0.58
C ALA A 136 -43.87 12.86 -0.27
N PRO A 137 -43.65 13.38 0.95
CA PRO A 137 -42.35 13.92 1.32
C PRO A 137 -41.32 12.80 1.24
N VAL A 138 -40.20 13.04 0.55
CA VAL A 138 -39.03 12.17 0.61
C VAL A 138 -38.57 12.17 2.06
N THR A 139 -38.91 11.11 2.78
CA THR A 139 -38.46 10.90 4.15
C THR A 139 -36.98 10.59 4.12
N ASP A 140 -36.22 11.39 4.86
CA ASP A 140 -34.79 11.23 5.04
C ASP A 140 -34.52 9.87 5.72
N VAL A 141 -33.99 8.93 4.94
CA VAL A 141 -33.67 7.55 5.36
C VAL A 141 -32.73 7.56 6.58
N TYR A 142 -31.94 8.61 6.75
CA TYR A 142 -31.06 8.77 7.91
C TYR A 142 -31.82 9.02 9.21
N ALA A 143 -32.91 9.78 9.19
CA ALA A 143 -33.70 10.05 10.38
C ALA A 143 -34.40 8.79 10.91
N ALA A 144 -34.92 7.95 9.99
CA ALA A 144 -35.58 6.69 10.34
C ALA A 144 -34.63 5.66 10.98
N LEU A 145 -33.37 5.61 10.52
CA LEU A 145 -32.36 4.70 11.08
C LEU A 145 -31.90 5.15 12.48
N VAL A 146 -31.84 6.46 12.73
CA VAL A 146 -31.48 7.01 14.04
C VAL A 146 -32.58 6.74 15.07
N GLU A 147 -33.86 6.89 14.72
CA GLU A 147 -34.95 6.58 15.65
C GLU A 147 -35.09 5.08 15.97
N ALA A 148 -34.81 4.21 15.00
CA ALA A 148 -34.79 2.76 15.23
C ALA A 148 -33.67 2.35 16.20
N ALA A 149 -32.48 2.94 16.07
CA ALA A 149 -31.35 2.66 16.94
C ALA A 149 -31.57 3.12 18.40
N VAL A 150 -32.37 4.16 18.63
CA VAL A 150 -32.64 4.67 19.98
C VAL A 150 -33.68 3.82 20.73
N LYS A 151 -34.58 3.12 20.03
CA LYS A 151 -35.59 2.26 20.66
C LYS A 151 -35.09 0.88 21.08
N GLU A 152 -33.99 0.38 20.54
CA GLU A 152 -33.40 -0.90 20.96
C GLU A 152 -32.48 -0.79 22.20
N SER A 153 -32.19 0.42 22.67
CA SER A 153 -31.29 0.67 23.81
C SER A 153 -32.01 1.10 25.11
N THR A 154 -33.29 0.75 25.28
CA THR A 154 -34.01 0.93 26.57
C THR A 154 -34.74 -0.33 26.99
#